data_AF-A0A0M1NZ82-F1
#
_entry.id   AF-A0A0M1NZ82-F1
#
_cell.length_a   1.000
_cell.length_b   1.000
_cell.length_c   1.000
_cell.angle_alpha   90.00
_cell.angle_beta   90.00
_cell.angle_gamma   90.00
#
_symmetry.space_group_name_H-M   'P 1'
#
loop_
_entity.id
_entity.type
_entity.pdbx_description
1 polymer ?
#
loop_
_entity_poly.entity_id
_entity_poly.type
_entity_poly.pdbx_seq_one_letter_code
_entity_poly.pdbx_strand_id
1 'polypeptide(L)' 'MPSGIPDTICKQFDRLREHMIEVFMDEYEQHGDVTYEDVQPWILPVAARKLNADGITEEEKMLLVQEIRKGLAILA' A
#
# COMPACT_ATOMS: atom_id res chain seq x y z
N MET A 1 -11.32 6.82 2.76
CA MET A 1 -12.40 6.87 3.77
C MET A 1 -13.45 7.88 3.33
N PRO A 2 -14.75 7.62 3.51
CA PRO A 2 -15.80 8.58 3.21
C PRO A 2 -15.54 9.97 3.81
N SER A 3 -15.86 11.02 3.06
CA SER A 3 -15.77 12.39 3.56
C SER A 3 -16.69 12.60 4.76
N GLY A 4 -16.18 13.22 5.83
CA GLY A 4 -16.94 13.49 7.05
C GLY A 4 -16.67 12.55 8.22
N ILE A 5 -15.83 11.52 8.03
CA ILE A 5 -15.33 10.71 9.15
C ILE A 5 -14.29 11.52 9.94
N PRO A 6 -14.36 11.55 11.29
CA PRO A 6 -13.36 12.22 12.11
C PRO A 6 -11.95 11.66 11.89
N ASP A 7 -10.97 12.55 11.83
CA ASP A 7 -9.56 12.20 11.62
C ASP A 7 -9.01 11.22 12.67
N THR A 8 -9.56 11.27 13.89
CA THR A 8 -9.24 10.32 14.97
C THR A 8 -9.61 8.88 14.63
N ILE A 9 -10.74 8.67 13.95
CA ILE A 9 -11.18 7.34 13.50
C ILE A 9 -10.28 6.86 12.36
N CYS A 10 -9.97 7.73 11.39
CA CYS A 10 -9.02 7.40 10.31
C CYS A 10 -7.69 6.90 10.89
N LYS A 11 -7.11 7.63 11.85
CA LYS A 11 -5.86 7.24 12.52
C LYS A 11 -5.96 5.92 13.29
N GLN A 12 -7.11 5.60 13.86
CA GLN A 12 -7.31 4.29 14.51
C GLN A 12 -7.30 3.15 13.50
N PHE A 13 -7.97 3.33 12.36
CA PHE A 13 -7.93 2.35 11.27
C PHE A 13 -6.53 2.20 10.68
N ASP A 14 -5.79 3.30 10.55
CA ASP A 14 -4.41 3.25 10.07
C ASP A 14 -3.53 2.45 11.04
N ARG A 15 -3.61 2.72 12.35
CA ARG A 15 -2.88 1.93 13.36
C ARG A 15 -3.23 0.44 13.32
N LEU A 16 -4.51 0.11 13.18
CA LEU A 16 -4.94 -1.28 13.08
C LEU A 16 -4.39 -1.93 11.81
N ARG A 17 -4.41 -1.21 10.69
CA ARG A 17 -3.85 -1.69 9.41
C ARG A 17 -2.36 -1.99 9.55
N GLU A 18 -1.58 -1.05 10.07
CA GLU A 18 -0.13 -1.23 10.24
C GLU A 18 0.16 -2.43 11.15
N HIS A 19 -0.56 -2.55 12.27
CA HIS A 19 -0.39 -3.70 13.16
C HIS A 19 -0.71 -5.05 12.48
N MET A 20 -1.76 -5.11 11.65
CA MET A 20 -2.07 -6.33 10.90
C MET A 20 -1.01 -6.67 9.86
N ILE A 21 -0.42 -5.65 9.21
CA ILE A 21 0.68 -5.85 8.26
C ILE A 21 1.92 -6.38 8.97
N GLU A 22 2.31 -5.77 10.09
CA GLU A 22 3.44 -6.23 10.92
C GLU A 22 3.28 -7.70 11.31
N VAL A 23 2.15 -8.06 11.92
CA VAL A 23 1.87 -9.45 12.33
C VAL A 23 1.88 -10.41 11.14
N PHE A 24 1.32 -10.00 10.00
CA PHE A 24 1.34 -10.84 8.80
C PHE A 24 2.76 -11.05 8.27
N MET A 25 3.57 -9.99 8.22
CA MET A 25 4.94 -10.07 7.72
C MET A 25 5.81 -10.94 8.64
N ASP A 26 5.72 -10.78 9.96
CA ASP A 26 6.45 -11.61 10.93
C ASP A 26 6.17 -13.11 10.71
N GLU A 27 4.89 -13.48 10.59
CA GLU A 27 4.47 -14.85 10.33
C GLU A 27 4.90 -15.35 8.95
N TYR A 28 4.79 -14.49 7.92
CA TYR A 28 5.14 -14.84 6.54
C TYR A 28 6.64 -15.08 6.38
N GLU A 29 7.47 -14.26 7.00
CA GLU A 29 8.93 -14.41 6.99
C GLU A 29 9.38 -15.60 7.86
N GLN A 30 8.72 -15.86 8.99
CA GLN A 30 9.05 -17.00 9.84
C GLN A 30 8.76 -18.35 9.16
N HIS A 31 7.72 -18.41 8.32
CA HIS A 31 7.25 -19.64 7.71
C HIS A 31 7.52 -19.76 6.21
N GLY A 32 8.04 -18.72 5.57
CA GLY A 32 8.36 -18.67 4.15
C GLY A 32 9.85 -18.37 3.90
N ASP A 33 10.28 -18.62 2.67
CA ASP A 33 11.64 -18.28 2.20
C ASP A 33 11.69 -16.90 1.53
N VAL A 34 10.78 -15.99 1.88
CA VAL A 34 10.62 -14.68 1.24
C VAL A 34 10.64 -13.60 2.32
N THR A 35 11.59 -12.67 2.22
CA THR A 35 11.68 -11.52 3.14
C THR A 35 10.93 -10.31 2.60
N TYR A 36 10.73 -9.29 3.43
CA TYR A 36 10.22 -8.01 2.97
C TYR A 36 11.04 -7.41 1.82
N GLU A 37 12.37 -7.55 1.84
CA GLU A 37 13.25 -7.10 0.76
C GLU A 37 12.97 -7.80 -0.57
N ASP A 38 12.52 -9.05 -0.56
CA ASP A 38 12.11 -9.76 -1.77
C ASP A 38 10.77 -9.25 -2.31
N VAL A 39 9.88 -8.79 -1.42
CA VAL A 39 8.55 -8.25 -1.77
C VAL A 39 8.63 -6.79 -2.21
N GLN A 40 9.52 -6.00 -1.63
CA GLN A 40 9.61 -4.55 -1.83
C GLN A 40 9.73 -4.12 -3.31
N PRO A 41 10.50 -4.81 -4.18
CA PRO A 41 10.56 -4.52 -5.62
C PRO A 41 9.23 -4.70 -6.35
N TRP A 42 8.31 -5.52 -5.83
CA TRP A 42 7.00 -5.79 -6.44
C TRP A 42 5.95 -4.72 -6.12
N ILE A 43 6.18 -3.87 -5.12
CA ILE A 43 5.23 -2.83 -4.71
C ILE A 43 4.89 -1.92 -5.90
N LEU A 44 5.90 -1.46 -6.64
CA LEU A 44 5.71 -0.53 -7.75
C LEU A 44 4.98 -1.17 -8.95
N PRO A 45 5.33 -2.37 -9.43
CA PRO A 45 4.54 -3.11 -10.42
C PRO A 45 3.09 -3.35 -10.01
N VAL A 46 2.84 -3.73 -8.75
CA VAL A 46 1.48 -3.98 -8.24
C VAL A 46 0.69 -2.67 -8.16
N ALA A 47 1.32 -1.57 -7.73
CA ALA A 47 0.71 -0.24 -7.75
C ALA A 47 0.34 0.17 -9.19
N ALA A 48 1.24 -0.02 -10.16
CA ALA A 48 0.95 0.27 -11.57
C ALA A 48 -0.22 -0.55 -12.11
N ARG A 49 -0.31 -1.85 -11.77
CA ARG A 49 -1.45 -2.70 -12.14
C ARG A 49 -2.79 -2.15 -11.64
N LYS A 50 -2.83 -1.58 -10.42
CA LYS A 50 -4.05 -1.03 -9.82
C LYS A 50 -4.62 0.17 -10.59
N LEU A 51 -3.84 0.82 -11.46
CA LEU A 51 -4.36 1.89 -12.34
C LEU A 51 -5.42 1.39 -13.34
N ASN A 52 -5.48 0.08 -13.60
CA ASN A 52 -6.44 -0.56 -14.50
C ASN A 52 -7.45 -1.45 -13.75
N ALA A 53 -7.57 -1.31 -12.43
CA ALA A 53 -8.54 -2.06 -11.65
C ALA A 53 -9.95 -1.44 -11.77
N ASP A 54 -10.96 -2.29 -11.90
CA ASP A 54 -12.35 -1.83 -11.78
C ASP A 54 -12.61 -1.32 -10.35
N GLY A 55 -13.37 -0.23 -10.22
CA GLY A 55 -13.81 0.29 -8.91
C GLY A 55 -12.84 1.25 -8.20
N ILE A 56 -11.84 1.79 -8.91
CA ILE A 56 -11.04 2.93 -8.41
C ILE A 56 -11.63 4.25 -8.91
N THR A 57 -11.75 5.27 -8.04
CA THR A 57 -12.16 6.61 -8.50
C THR A 57 -11.02 7.34 -9.19
N GLU A 58 -11.32 8.37 -9.96
CA GLU A 58 -10.27 9.19 -10.60
C GLU A 58 -9.40 9.91 -9.56
N GLU A 59 -9.96 10.32 -8.41
CA GLU A 59 -9.19 10.91 -7.31
C GLU A 59 -8.19 9.92 -6.73
N GLU A 60 -8.62 8.68 -6.46
CA GLU A 60 -7.76 7.61 -5.96
C GLU A 60 -6.68 7.24 -6.98
N LYS A 61 -7.03 7.20 -8.27
CA LYS A 61 -6.09 6.96 -9.36
C LYS A 61 -5.02 8.05 -9.44
N MET A 62 -5.38 9.31 -9.25
CA MET A 62 -4.42 10.41 -9.24
C MET A 62 -3.43 10.32 -8.08
N LEU A 63 -3.90 9.93 -6.88
CA LEU A 63 -3.03 9.66 -5.74
C LEU A 63 -2.07 8.50 -6.04
N LEU A 64 -2.58 7.42 -6.64
CA LEU A 64 -1.79 6.26 -7.01
C LEU A 64 -0.72 6.60 -8.07
N VAL A 65 -1.04 7.42 -9.08
CA VAL A 65 -0.07 7.92 -10.07
C VAL A 65 1.04 8.73 -9.39
N GLN A 66 0.71 9.56 -8.41
CA GLN A 66 1.72 10.33 -7.68
C GLN A 66 2.70 9.41 -6.93
N GLU A 67 2.19 8.38 -6.24
CA GLU A 67 3.04 7.41 -5.54
C GLU A 67 3.91 6.59 -6.50
N ILE A 68 3.37 6.16 -7.64
CA ILE A 68 4.15 5.46 -8.67
C ILE A 68 5.30 6.34 -9.19
N ARG A 69 5.03 7.62 -9.45
CA ARG A 69 6.07 8.57 -9.91
C ARG A 69 7.15 8.79 -8.87
N LYS A 70 6.81 8.90 -7.58
CA LYS A 70 7.79 8.98 -6.49
C LYS A 70 8.67 7.73 -6.46
N GLY A 71 8.07 6.54 -6.57
CA GLY A 71 8.81 5.28 -6.61
C GLY A 71 9.76 5.19 -7.80
N LEU A 72 9.32 5.58 -9.00
CA LEU A 72 10.17 5.61 -10.19
C LEU A 72 11.34 6.57 -10.06
N ALA A 73 11.16 7.72 -9.40
CA ALA A 73 12.23 8.69 -9.19
C ALA A 73 13.34 8.19 -8.24
N ILE A 74 13.03 7.24 -7.35
CA ILE A 74 14.02 6.62 -6.44
C ILE A 74 14.86 5.58 -7.19
N LEU A 75 14.33 5.00 -8.27
CA LEU A 75 15.00 3.99 -9.09
C LEU A 75 15.86 4.59 -10.23
N ALA A 76 15.75 5.89 -10.50
CA ALA A 76 16.43 6.61 -11.58
C ALA A 76 17.74 7.23 -11.10
#